data_AF-A0A6P0T9A2-F1
#
_entry.id   AF-A0A6P0T9A2-F1
#
_cell.length_a   1.000
_cell.length_b   1.000
_cell.length_c   1.000
_cell.angle_alpha   90.00
_cell.angle_beta   90.00
_cell.angle_gamma   90.00
#
_symmetry.space_group_name_H-M   'P 1'
#
loop_
_entity.id
_entity.type
_entity.pdbx_description
1 polymer ?
#
loop_
_entity_poly.entity_id
_entity_poly.type
_entity_poly.pdbx_seq_one_letter_code
_entity_poly.pdbx_strand_id
1 'polypeptide(L)'
;MAISRWMISSGVLVGLTGLLAALALQPLWLLTGLSPLICPNAIYAIETDQPVLALTIDDGPDLNPSLAENTTTAMLTLLQRYQARATFFLISDKLMTPVGFSLAQAIVDQGHELGNHFTTDIRSIRPSITDFAQGVATAEQTLKQFDTPQWFRPAGGLCSASNAQILQSQSYDYDIVLGNIWPYDTHVTSVPLATRQILNNAQPGAILILHDSDKAGFDQPTNGNTTRGQRALHILEMVLPALRAKGFQVVSLSELATYGEPIRNTLALPRGLDTLRRRLISGMLFPSILALPSRSSWGAIALTALIPSVLMLWLGFHHRFLRWQRLAPPSSQSYPSVYTRIIATSFLLPSLVEESIFRLMLLPTPEEIMGTLTQAQWLECAISLGLFVLAHPLINGPLRDRSAQPPQHGTQNGTTYSQTFRQPVFLGLATILGGSCTLMYLQSGSIWPSTFFHWIVVATWLLVLGGHDKLHSPQ
;
A
#
# COMPACT_ATOMS: atom_id res chain seq x y z
N MET A 1 21.51 -2.81 28.83
CA MET A 1 20.03 -2.66 28.90
C MET A 1 19.45 -1.51 28.07
N ALA A 2 20.22 -0.48 27.67
CA ALA A 2 19.74 0.59 26.78
C ALA A 2 19.66 0.18 25.29
N ILE A 3 20.43 -0.83 24.88
CA ILE A 3 20.69 -1.14 23.46
C ILE A 3 19.55 -1.97 22.83
N SER A 4 18.89 -2.88 23.54
CA SER A 4 17.77 -3.66 22.97
C SER A 4 16.50 -2.85 22.75
N ARG A 5 16.26 -1.82 23.58
CA ARG A 5 15.27 -0.77 23.30
C ARG A 5 15.63 -0.01 22.03
N TRP A 6 16.92 0.36 21.90
CA TRP A 6 17.47 1.04 20.74
C TRP A 6 17.31 0.21 19.45
N MET A 7 17.44 -1.12 19.51
CA MET A 7 17.45 -1.96 18.31
C MET A 7 16.07 -2.26 17.73
N ILE A 8 15.07 -2.55 18.57
CA ILE A 8 13.66 -2.68 18.11
C ILE A 8 13.13 -1.33 17.68
N SER A 9 13.45 -0.25 18.40
CA SER A 9 13.13 1.11 17.95
C SER A 9 13.90 1.47 16.69
N SER A 10 15.14 1.02 16.50
CA SER A 10 15.94 1.33 15.30
C SER A 10 15.52 0.53 14.08
N GLY A 11 15.07 -0.72 14.24
CA GLY A 11 14.56 -1.51 13.11
C GLY A 11 13.22 -0.96 12.60
N VAL A 12 12.32 -0.62 13.53
CA VAL A 12 11.06 0.06 13.21
C VAL A 12 11.32 1.47 12.66
N LEU A 13 12.26 2.22 13.25
CA LEU A 13 12.62 3.56 12.78
C LEU A 13 13.30 3.50 11.41
N VAL A 14 14.22 2.57 11.16
CA VAL A 14 14.85 2.38 9.83
C VAL A 14 13.82 1.95 8.81
N GLY A 15 12.91 1.04 9.16
CA GLY A 15 11.80 0.65 8.28
C GLY A 15 10.87 1.82 7.97
N LEU A 16 10.49 2.60 8.98
CA LEU A 16 9.65 3.78 8.81
C LEU A 16 10.36 4.90 8.03
N THR A 17 11.64 5.16 8.31
CA THR A 17 12.47 6.12 7.58
C THR A 17 12.66 5.67 6.13
N GLY A 18 12.88 4.37 5.90
CA GLY A 18 12.95 3.80 4.56
C GLY A 18 11.64 3.95 3.79
N LEU A 19 10.50 3.70 4.44
CA LEU A 19 9.17 3.92 3.86
C LEU A 19 8.93 5.40 3.56
N LEU A 20 9.20 6.30 4.50
CA LEU A 20 9.07 7.75 4.30
C LEU A 20 9.99 8.26 3.18
N ALA A 21 11.22 7.75 3.11
CA ALA A 21 12.16 8.06 2.03
C ALA A 21 11.65 7.54 0.68
N ALA A 22 11.09 6.33 0.63
CA ALA A 22 10.49 5.78 -0.58
C ALA A 22 9.28 6.60 -1.05
N LEU A 23 8.43 7.06 -0.12
CA LEU A 23 7.29 7.94 -0.43
C LEU A 23 7.73 9.34 -0.91
N ALA A 24 8.82 9.87 -0.35
CA ALA A 24 9.33 11.20 -0.70
C ALA A 24 10.12 11.20 -2.03
N LEU A 25 10.99 10.21 -2.22
CA LEU A 25 11.91 10.12 -3.36
C LEU A 25 11.33 9.39 -4.57
N GLN A 26 10.24 8.63 -4.37
CA GLN A 26 9.49 7.99 -5.44
C GLN A 26 10.38 7.25 -6.45
N PRO A 27 11.31 6.40 -5.99
CA PRO A 27 12.34 5.87 -6.87
C PRO A 27 11.70 5.00 -7.96
N LEU A 28 12.05 5.29 -9.22
CA LEU A 28 11.41 4.69 -10.39
C LEU A 28 11.43 3.15 -10.34
N TRP A 29 12.53 2.55 -9.90
CA TRP A 29 12.66 1.09 -9.77
C TRP A 29 11.65 0.46 -8.81
N LEU A 30 11.26 1.17 -7.75
CA LEU A 30 10.27 0.68 -6.79
C LEU A 30 8.87 0.74 -7.42
N LEU A 31 8.58 1.82 -8.13
CA LEU A 31 7.27 2.01 -8.77
C LEU A 31 7.04 1.04 -9.92
N THR A 32 8.03 0.87 -10.78
CA THR A 32 7.98 -0.09 -11.89
C THR A 32 8.03 -1.54 -11.37
N GLY A 33 8.74 -1.79 -10.27
CA GLY A 33 8.74 -3.08 -9.59
C GLY A 33 7.38 -3.44 -8.98
N LEU A 34 6.67 -2.46 -8.45
CA LEU A 34 5.33 -2.63 -7.88
C LEU A 34 4.20 -2.48 -8.92
N SER A 35 4.49 -2.05 -10.15
CA SER A 35 3.43 -1.75 -11.11
C SER A 35 2.51 -2.93 -11.44
N PRO A 36 2.96 -4.21 -11.49
CA PRO A 36 2.03 -5.32 -11.69
C PRO A 36 0.97 -5.41 -10.57
N LEU A 37 1.30 -4.96 -9.35
CA LEU A 37 0.39 -4.87 -8.20
C LEU A 37 -0.47 -3.60 -8.21
N ILE A 38 -0.08 -2.54 -8.92
CA ILE A 38 -0.78 -1.25 -8.91
C ILE A 38 -1.69 -1.13 -10.14
N CYS A 39 -1.10 -1.24 -11.33
CA CYS A 39 -1.77 -1.23 -12.62
C CYS A 39 -0.83 -1.85 -13.68
N PRO A 40 -1.12 -3.08 -14.18
CA PRO A 40 -0.27 -3.77 -15.12
C PRO A 40 -0.07 -2.97 -16.41
N ASN A 41 1.13 -3.05 -16.99
CA ASN A 41 1.52 -2.35 -18.22
C ASN A 41 1.46 -0.81 -18.16
N ALA A 42 1.20 -0.20 -17.00
CA ALA A 42 1.20 1.25 -16.87
C ALA A 42 2.59 1.85 -17.08
N ILE A 43 2.62 2.99 -17.75
CA ILE A 43 3.80 3.81 -18.04
C ILE A 43 4.05 4.77 -16.87
N TYR A 44 5.28 4.80 -16.38
CA TYR A 44 5.70 5.66 -15.26
C TYR A 44 6.64 6.78 -15.69
N ALA A 45 7.40 6.58 -16.76
CA ALA A 45 8.32 7.55 -17.33
C ALA A 45 8.65 7.14 -18.78
N ILE A 46 9.34 8.00 -19.51
CA ILE A 46 9.94 7.71 -20.81
C ILE A 46 11.46 7.62 -20.64
N GLU A 47 12.12 6.66 -21.28
CA GLU A 47 13.57 6.54 -21.24
C GLU A 47 14.21 7.55 -22.18
N THR A 48 14.85 8.59 -21.63
CA THR A 48 15.56 9.60 -22.40
C THR A 48 16.59 10.32 -21.53
N ASP A 49 17.67 10.81 -22.14
CA ASP A 49 18.65 11.70 -21.49
C ASP A 49 18.35 13.18 -21.73
N GLN A 50 17.37 13.49 -22.57
CA GLN A 50 16.99 14.88 -22.86
C GLN A 50 16.27 15.48 -21.65
N PRO A 51 16.56 16.75 -21.27
CA PRO A 51 15.90 17.41 -20.14
C PRO A 51 14.48 17.81 -20.52
N VAL A 52 13.60 16.82 -20.66
CA VAL A 52 12.20 16.97 -21.03
C VAL A 52 11.35 16.15 -20.05
N LEU A 53 10.20 16.67 -19.65
CA LEU A 53 9.25 15.96 -18.80
C LEU A 53 7.82 16.30 -19.19
N ALA A 54 6.90 15.36 -18.99
CA ALA A 54 5.48 15.59 -19.24
C ALA A 54 4.81 16.17 -18.00
N LEU A 55 4.01 17.22 -18.20
CA LEU A 55 3.05 17.69 -17.19
C LEU A 55 1.68 17.09 -17.50
N THR A 56 1.07 16.46 -16.51
CA THR A 56 -0.25 15.87 -16.62
C THR A 56 -1.16 16.38 -15.51
N ILE A 57 -2.40 16.69 -15.87
CA ILE A 57 -3.36 17.36 -15.00
C ILE A 57 -4.65 16.55 -14.99
N ASP A 58 -5.02 16.04 -13.82
CA ASP A 58 -6.13 15.10 -13.63
C ASP A 58 -7.39 15.77 -13.07
N ASP A 59 -8.49 15.02 -13.16
CA ASP A 59 -9.82 15.35 -12.64
C ASP A 59 -10.49 16.55 -13.31
N GLY A 60 -9.87 17.20 -14.28
CA GLY A 60 -10.39 18.41 -14.91
C GLY A 60 -11.64 18.19 -15.79
N PRO A 61 -12.23 19.28 -16.32
CA PRO A 61 -11.94 20.67 -15.97
C PRO A 61 -12.56 21.06 -14.61
N ASP A 62 -12.15 22.19 -14.03
CA ASP A 62 -12.83 22.76 -12.87
C ASP A 62 -14.14 23.43 -13.30
N LEU A 63 -15.25 23.03 -12.68
CA LEU A 63 -16.57 23.57 -12.94
C LEU A 63 -17.06 24.49 -11.83
N ASN A 64 -16.24 24.78 -10.82
CA ASN A 64 -16.64 25.55 -9.66
C ASN A 64 -16.99 27.00 -10.05
N PRO A 65 -18.27 27.42 -9.99
CA PRO A 65 -18.66 28.77 -10.39
C PRO A 65 -18.41 29.80 -9.29
N SER A 66 -18.04 29.36 -8.07
CA SER A 66 -17.83 30.25 -6.91
C SER A 66 -16.44 30.88 -6.86
N LEU A 67 -15.52 30.42 -7.71
CA LEU A 67 -14.18 31.00 -7.80
C LEU A 67 -14.22 32.31 -8.58
N ALA A 68 -13.46 33.30 -8.10
CA ALA A 68 -13.29 34.57 -8.80
C ALA A 68 -12.65 34.40 -10.19
N GLU A 69 -11.78 33.39 -10.31
CA GLU A 69 -11.16 32.95 -11.55
C GLU A 69 -11.18 31.42 -11.60
N ASN A 70 -11.59 30.85 -12.73
CA ASN A 70 -11.61 29.40 -12.93
C ASN A 70 -10.18 28.85 -13.02
N THR A 71 -9.88 27.78 -12.28
CA THR A 71 -8.50 27.26 -12.17
C THR A 71 -7.98 26.71 -13.49
N THR A 72 -8.82 26.01 -14.28
CA THR A 72 -8.44 25.51 -15.60
C THR A 72 -7.97 26.66 -16.50
N THR A 73 -8.75 27.75 -16.57
CA THR A 73 -8.38 28.94 -17.37
C THR A 73 -7.09 29.60 -16.89
N ALA A 74 -6.91 29.72 -15.57
CA ALA A 74 -5.70 30.28 -14.98
C ALA A 74 -4.46 29.41 -15.26
N MET A 75 -4.60 28.08 -15.20
CA MET A 75 -3.54 27.14 -15.57
C MET A 75 -3.16 27.28 -17.03
N LEU A 76 -4.13 27.35 -17.95
CA LEU A 76 -3.86 27.55 -19.39
C LEU A 76 -3.06 28.84 -19.63
N THR A 77 -3.48 29.94 -19.01
CA THR A 77 -2.74 31.23 -19.08
C THR A 77 -1.31 31.11 -18.57
N LEU A 78 -1.12 30.40 -17.46
CA LEU A 78 0.21 30.18 -16.88
C LEU A 78 1.09 29.30 -17.77
N LEU A 79 0.54 28.21 -18.33
CA LEU A 79 1.25 27.31 -19.23
C LEU A 79 1.70 28.05 -20.49
N GLN A 80 0.83 28.86 -21.08
CA GLN A 80 1.16 29.71 -22.23
C GLN A 80 2.31 30.68 -21.91
N ARG A 81 2.30 31.33 -20.73
CA ARG A 81 3.38 32.25 -20.30
C ARG A 81 4.74 31.56 -20.25
N TYR A 82 4.78 30.28 -19.87
CA TYR A 82 6.00 29.50 -19.78
C TYR A 82 6.30 28.65 -21.03
N GLN A 83 5.47 28.78 -22.09
CA GLN A 83 5.56 27.97 -23.31
C GLN A 83 5.56 26.46 -23.01
N ALA A 84 4.81 26.06 -21.98
CA ALA A 84 4.68 24.68 -21.55
C ALA A 84 3.43 24.05 -22.17
N ARG A 85 3.52 22.76 -22.49
CA ARG A 85 2.36 21.94 -22.85
C ARG A 85 2.07 20.94 -21.74
N ALA A 86 0.85 20.41 -21.74
CA ALA A 86 0.36 19.49 -20.74
C ALA A 86 -0.66 18.54 -21.36
N THR A 87 -0.86 17.39 -20.70
CA THR A 87 -1.97 16.47 -21.00
C THR A 87 -3.00 16.55 -19.90
N PHE A 88 -4.24 16.90 -20.23
CA PHE A 88 -5.35 17.01 -19.30
C PHE A 88 -6.18 15.72 -19.33
N PHE A 89 -6.15 14.96 -18.24
CA PHE A 89 -6.99 13.78 -18.03
C PHE A 89 -8.37 14.24 -17.55
N LEU A 90 -9.31 14.31 -18.48
CA LEU A 90 -10.64 14.86 -18.22
C LEU A 90 -11.65 13.79 -17.83
N ILE A 91 -12.52 14.14 -16.88
CA ILE A 91 -13.69 13.36 -16.49
C ILE A 91 -14.83 13.73 -17.44
N SER A 92 -15.32 12.79 -18.25
CA SER A 92 -16.19 13.12 -19.37
C SER A 92 -17.53 13.73 -18.98
N ASP A 93 -18.10 13.37 -17.82
CA ASP A 93 -19.39 13.92 -17.38
C ASP A 93 -19.33 15.43 -17.17
N LYS A 94 -18.16 15.97 -16.86
CA LYS A 94 -17.96 17.42 -16.70
C LYS A 94 -18.13 18.18 -18.01
N LEU A 95 -17.84 17.51 -19.13
CA LEU A 95 -17.90 18.10 -20.48
C LEU A 95 -19.34 18.17 -21.01
N MET A 96 -20.29 17.53 -20.34
CA MET A 96 -21.72 17.58 -20.68
C MET A 96 -22.38 18.91 -20.28
N THR A 97 -21.63 19.83 -19.67
CA THR A 97 -22.08 21.18 -19.33
C THR A 97 -21.53 22.21 -20.33
N PRO A 98 -22.23 23.32 -20.60
CA PRO A 98 -21.70 24.37 -21.50
C PRO A 98 -20.33 24.91 -21.08
N VAL A 99 -20.09 25.04 -19.77
CA VAL A 99 -18.81 25.49 -19.20
C VAL A 99 -17.72 24.44 -19.39
N GLY A 100 -18.00 23.17 -19.09
CA GLY A 100 -17.02 22.10 -19.28
C GLY A 100 -16.66 21.90 -20.75
N PHE A 101 -17.64 21.99 -21.64
CA PHE A 101 -17.43 21.93 -23.09
C PHE A 101 -16.50 23.07 -23.57
N SER A 102 -16.77 24.31 -23.17
CA SER A 102 -15.94 25.45 -23.58
C SER A 102 -14.52 25.38 -23.01
N LEU A 103 -14.34 24.87 -21.79
CA LEU A 103 -13.02 24.64 -21.19
C LEU A 103 -12.24 23.54 -21.91
N ALA A 104 -12.88 22.41 -22.28
CA ALA A 104 -12.22 21.38 -23.08
C ALA A 104 -11.79 21.89 -24.45
N GLN A 105 -12.63 22.69 -25.11
CA GLN A 105 -12.25 23.34 -26.36
C GLN A 105 -11.05 24.29 -26.17
N ALA A 106 -11.06 25.11 -25.12
CA ALA A 106 -9.98 26.03 -24.82
C ALA A 106 -8.64 25.33 -24.50
N ILE A 107 -8.69 24.13 -23.89
CA ILE A 107 -7.52 23.29 -23.64
C ILE A 107 -6.88 22.89 -24.99
N VAL A 108 -7.68 22.34 -25.91
CA VAL A 108 -7.20 21.87 -27.23
C VAL A 108 -6.76 23.04 -28.11
N ASP A 109 -7.51 24.14 -28.15
CA ASP A 109 -7.20 25.32 -28.96
C ASP A 109 -5.85 25.96 -28.58
N GLN A 110 -5.40 25.77 -27.33
CA GLN A 110 -4.10 26.24 -26.85
C GLN A 110 -2.97 25.21 -27.04
N GLY A 111 -3.23 24.10 -27.73
CA GLY A 111 -2.24 23.09 -28.09
C GLY A 111 -1.90 22.10 -26.98
N HIS A 112 -2.75 21.98 -25.96
CA HIS A 112 -2.67 20.93 -24.96
C HIS A 112 -3.36 19.65 -25.45
N GLU A 113 -3.02 18.53 -24.82
CA GLU A 113 -3.54 17.21 -25.19
C GLU A 113 -4.65 16.78 -24.22
N LEU A 114 -5.64 16.03 -24.71
CA LEU A 114 -6.64 15.39 -23.85
C LEU A 114 -6.29 13.92 -23.57
N GLY A 115 -6.50 13.51 -22.32
CA GLY A 115 -6.48 12.12 -21.87
C GLY A 115 -7.81 11.70 -21.28
N ASN A 116 -8.11 10.41 -21.31
CA ASN A 116 -9.34 9.86 -20.74
C ASN A 116 -9.16 9.54 -19.25
N HIS A 117 -9.99 10.17 -18.39
CA HIS A 117 -10.06 9.93 -16.94
C HIS A 117 -11.38 9.34 -16.48
N PHE A 118 -12.02 8.54 -17.33
CA PHE A 118 -13.30 7.89 -17.09
C PHE A 118 -14.49 8.88 -17.04
N THR A 119 -15.69 8.37 -16.77
CA THR A 119 -16.91 9.19 -16.79
C THR A 119 -17.12 10.01 -15.53
N THR A 120 -16.77 9.43 -14.38
CA THR A 120 -17.00 10.00 -13.05
C THR A 120 -15.78 9.77 -12.17
N ASP A 121 -15.63 10.57 -11.11
CA ASP A 121 -14.56 10.43 -10.12
C ASP A 121 -14.78 9.21 -9.20
N ILE A 122 -14.59 8.01 -9.76
CA ILE A 122 -14.65 6.74 -9.05
C ILE A 122 -13.38 5.96 -9.35
N ARG A 123 -12.79 5.33 -8.32
CA ARG A 123 -11.61 4.49 -8.50
C ARG A 123 -11.88 3.42 -9.56
N SER A 124 -11.02 3.29 -10.57
CA SER A 124 -11.27 2.42 -11.73
C SER A 124 -11.41 0.93 -11.41
N ILE A 125 -10.98 0.50 -10.23
CA ILE A 125 -11.12 -0.86 -9.70
C ILE A 125 -12.50 -1.17 -9.08
N ARG A 126 -13.35 -0.16 -8.88
CA ARG A 126 -14.66 -0.32 -8.23
C ARG A 126 -15.79 -0.80 -9.15
N PRO A 127 -15.95 -0.28 -10.39
CA PRO A 127 -17.02 -0.76 -11.27
C PRO A 127 -16.84 -2.23 -11.60
N SER A 128 -17.94 -2.89 -11.97
CA SER A 128 -17.83 -4.21 -12.62
C SER A 128 -17.06 -4.07 -13.93
N ILE A 129 -16.51 -5.18 -14.44
CA ILE A 129 -15.73 -5.14 -15.68
C ILE A 129 -16.57 -4.65 -16.89
N THR A 130 -17.87 -4.95 -16.89
CA THR A 130 -18.83 -4.48 -17.90
C THR A 130 -19.10 -2.99 -17.76
N ASP A 131 -19.34 -2.50 -16.54
CA ASP A 131 -19.56 -1.06 -16.29
C ASP A 131 -18.31 -0.24 -16.60
N PHE A 132 -17.13 -0.80 -16.31
CA PHE A 132 -15.85 -0.19 -16.66
C PHE A 132 -15.70 -0.08 -18.18
N ALA A 133 -15.98 -1.15 -18.94
CA ALA A 133 -15.93 -1.11 -20.40
C ALA A 133 -16.89 -0.06 -20.98
N GLN A 134 -18.13 -0.03 -20.49
CA GLN A 134 -19.14 0.92 -20.93
C GLN A 134 -18.75 2.36 -20.60
N GLY A 135 -18.23 2.61 -19.40
CA GLY A 135 -17.75 3.93 -19.00
C GLY A 135 -16.57 4.41 -19.83
N VAL A 136 -15.61 3.53 -20.16
CA VAL A 136 -14.51 3.86 -21.07
C VAL A 136 -15.04 4.28 -22.43
N ALA A 137 -15.97 3.51 -23.02
CA ALA A 137 -16.58 3.83 -24.31
C ALA A 137 -17.34 5.17 -24.30
N THR A 138 -18.11 5.43 -23.24
CA THR A 138 -18.85 6.68 -23.07
C THR A 138 -17.89 7.86 -22.97
N ALA A 139 -16.84 7.75 -22.15
CA ALA A 139 -15.85 8.81 -22.00
C ALA A 139 -15.09 9.08 -23.30
N GLU A 140 -14.69 8.03 -24.01
CA GLU A 140 -14.05 8.10 -25.33
C GLU A 140 -14.94 8.83 -26.35
N GLN A 141 -16.22 8.47 -26.42
CA GLN A 141 -17.16 9.13 -27.33
C GLN A 141 -17.31 10.63 -27.03
N THR A 142 -17.32 11.01 -25.75
CA THR A 142 -17.40 12.41 -25.35
C THR A 142 -16.13 13.18 -25.73
N LEU A 143 -14.95 12.61 -25.46
CA LEU A 143 -13.66 13.27 -25.71
C LEU A 143 -13.35 13.42 -27.20
N LYS A 144 -13.78 12.46 -28.04
CA LYS A 144 -13.65 12.48 -29.51
C LYS A 144 -14.30 13.69 -30.20
N GLN A 145 -15.12 14.45 -29.50
CA GLN A 145 -15.65 15.72 -30.00
C GLN A 145 -14.59 16.83 -30.06
N PHE A 146 -13.50 16.71 -29.31
CA PHE A 146 -12.45 17.73 -29.18
C PHE A 146 -11.09 17.24 -29.66
N ASP A 147 -10.72 16.01 -29.30
CA ASP A 147 -9.42 15.40 -29.58
C ASP A 147 -9.56 13.86 -29.65
N THR A 148 -8.58 13.15 -30.20
CA THR A 148 -8.55 11.68 -30.17
C THR A 148 -7.57 11.21 -29.09
N PRO A 149 -8.03 10.98 -27.84
CA PRO A 149 -7.14 10.69 -26.74
C PRO A 149 -6.44 9.34 -26.94
N GLN A 150 -5.13 9.31 -26.76
CA GLN A 150 -4.31 8.07 -26.81
C GLN A 150 -3.99 7.52 -25.41
N TRP A 151 -4.20 8.35 -24.39
CA TRP A 151 -3.82 8.04 -23.02
C TRP A 151 -5.03 7.84 -22.13
N PHE A 152 -4.97 6.81 -21.29
CA PHE A 152 -5.90 6.60 -20.20
C PHE A 152 -5.18 6.63 -18.86
N ARG A 153 -5.73 7.37 -17.89
CA ARG A 153 -5.24 7.32 -16.51
C ARG A 153 -6.32 6.76 -15.59
N PRO A 154 -6.08 5.64 -14.90
CA PRO A 154 -7.06 5.07 -13.99
C PRO A 154 -7.18 5.91 -12.72
N ALA A 155 -8.40 6.30 -12.39
CA ALA A 155 -8.72 7.06 -11.19
C ALA A 155 -8.26 6.33 -9.92
N GLY A 156 -7.59 7.07 -9.04
CA GLY A 156 -6.94 6.55 -7.83
C GLY A 156 -5.64 5.79 -8.09
N GLY A 157 -5.13 5.79 -9.33
CA GLY A 157 -3.86 5.17 -9.70
C GLY A 157 -3.87 3.65 -9.73
N LEU A 158 -5.06 3.02 -9.72
CA LEU A 158 -5.21 1.57 -9.58
C LEU A 158 -6.07 1.01 -10.73
N CYS A 159 -5.62 -0.07 -11.36
CA CYS A 159 -6.39 -0.74 -12.41
C CYS A 159 -6.22 -2.27 -12.33
N SER A 160 -7.28 -3.07 -12.44
CA SER A 160 -7.12 -4.53 -12.48
C SER A 160 -6.43 -5.00 -13.77
N ALA A 161 -5.95 -6.24 -13.83
CA ALA A 161 -5.44 -6.81 -15.08
C ALA A 161 -6.52 -6.82 -16.19
N SER A 162 -7.78 -7.08 -15.82
CA SER A 162 -8.91 -7.02 -16.74
C SER A 162 -9.19 -5.59 -17.21
N ASN A 163 -9.06 -4.59 -16.34
CA ASN A 163 -9.18 -3.19 -16.75
C ASN A 163 -8.10 -2.84 -17.77
N ALA A 164 -6.84 -3.22 -17.48
CA ALA A 164 -5.72 -2.96 -18.39
C ALA A 164 -5.93 -3.64 -19.75
N GLN A 165 -6.40 -4.89 -19.75
CA GLN A 165 -6.70 -5.63 -20.98
C GLN A 165 -7.82 -4.95 -21.81
N ILE A 166 -8.84 -4.39 -21.16
CA ILE A 166 -9.88 -3.64 -21.86
C ILE A 166 -9.29 -2.38 -22.49
N LEU A 167 -8.58 -1.58 -21.70
CA LEU A 167 -7.98 -0.33 -22.18
C LEU A 167 -7.05 -0.55 -23.37
N GLN A 168 -6.26 -1.64 -23.34
CA GLN A 168 -5.30 -2.00 -24.39
C GLN A 168 -5.89 -2.93 -25.47
N SER A 169 -7.20 -3.15 -25.47
CA SER A 169 -7.85 -3.92 -26.53
C SER A 169 -7.91 -3.12 -27.83
N GLN A 170 -7.99 -3.80 -28.97
CA GLN A 170 -8.12 -3.16 -30.29
C GLN A 170 -9.32 -2.20 -30.42
N SER A 171 -10.30 -2.31 -29.52
CA SER A 171 -11.47 -1.43 -29.50
C SER A 171 -11.17 -0.02 -28.98
N TYR A 172 -10.14 0.15 -28.14
CA TYR A 172 -9.81 1.43 -27.51
C TYR A 172 -8.36 1.85 -27.72
N ASP A 173 -7.43 0.89 -27.71
CA ASP A 173 -6.00 1.10 -27.99
C ASP A 173 -5.33 2.19 -27.13
N TYR A 174 -5.70 2.26 -25.85
CA TYR A 174 -5.11 3.22 -24.92
C TYR A 174 -3.79 2.73 -24.35
N ASP A 175 -2.82 3.65 -24.27
CA ASP A 175 -1.71 3.51 -23.33
C ASP A 175 -2.12 3.97 -21.93
N ILE A 176 -1.79 3.15 -20.94
CA ILE A 176 -2.12 3.42 -19.54
C ILE A 176 -0.96 4.17 -18.88
N VAL A 177 -1.21 5.30 -18.25
CA VAL A 177 -0.16 6.14 -17.65
C VAL A 177 -0.44 6.50 -16.20
N LEU A 178 0.54 6.30 -15.34
CA LEU A 178 0.51 6.68 -13.92
C LEU A 178 1.57 7.72 -13.56
N GLY A 179 2.72 7.73 -14.25
CA GLY A 179 3.79 8.68 -13.95
C GLY A 179 4.59 8.40 -12.67
N ASN A 180 5.71 9.11 -12.51
CA ASN A 180 6.69 8.87 -11.44
C ASN A 180 6.90 10.07 -10.50
N ILE A 181 6.18 11.17 -10.71
CA ILE A 181 6.18 12.31 -9.79
C ILE A 181 4.73 12.64 -9.40
N TRP A 182 4.33 12.30 -8.17
CA TRP A 182 3.03 12.68 -7.60
C TRP A 182 3.24 13.36 -6.24
N PRO A 183 3.11 14.69 -6.13
CA PRO A 183 3.49 15.45 -4.94
C PRO A 183 2.46 15.38 -3.80
N TYR A 184 1.48 14.49 -3.90
CA TYR A 184 0.36 14.39 -2.97
C TYR A 184 -0.43 15.71 -2.82
N ASP A 185 -0.52 16.53 -3.87
CA ASP A 185 -1.25 17.83 -3.92
C ASP A 185 -2.73 17.72 -3.48
N THR A 186 -3.26 16.50 -3.56
CA THR A 186 -4.60 16.09 -3.15
C THR A 186 -4.75 15.89 -1.65
N HIS A 187 -3.67 15.58 -0.91
CA HIS A 187 -3.69 15.29 0.54
C HIS A 187 -2.81 16.24 1.37
N VAL A 188 -1.78 16.80 0.75
CA VAL A 188 -0.79 17.69 1.38
C VAL A 188 -1.06 19.11 0.89
N THR A 189 -1.50 19.97 1.80
CA THR A 189 -1.86 21.36 1.48
C THR A 189 -0.66 22.29 1.30
N SER A 190 0.54 21.84 1.68
CA SER A 190 1.76 22.66 1.62
C SER A 190 2.32 22.75 0.20
N VAL A 191 2.04 23.86 -0.48
CA VAL A 191 2.60 24.21 -1.79
C VAL A 191 4.14 24.16 -1.81
N PRO A 192 4.87 24.71 -0.81
CA PRO A 192 6.34 24.62 -0.81
C PRO A 192 6.88 23.20 -0.70
N LEU A 193 6.21 22.33 0.08
CA LEU A 193 6.62 20.94 0.23
C LEU A 193 6.40 20.17 -1.08
N ALA A 194 5.23 20.30 -1.69
CA ALA A 194 4.91 19.73 -2.99
C ALA A 194 5.88 20.19 -4.07
N THR A 195 6.16 21.50 -4.13
CA THR A 195 7.14 22.09 -5.06
C THR A 195 8.53 21.47 -4.87
N ARG A 196 9.01 21.37 -3.63
CA ARG A 196 10.32 20.78 -3.34
C ARG A 196 10.38 19.30 -3.73
N GLN A 197 9.31 18.55 -3.50
CA GLN A 197 9.21 17.15 -3.88
C GLN A 197 9.29 16.99 -5.40
N ILE A 198 8.55 17.79 -6.16
CA ILE A 198 8.59 17.79 -7.63
C ILE A 198 10.02 18.09 -8.12
N LEU A 199 10.63 19.16 -7.61
CA LEU A 199 11.96 19.59 -8.07
C LEU A 199 13.09 18.64 -7.67
N ASN A 200 12.92 17.86 -6.60
CA ASN A 200 13.87 16.82 -6.18
C ASN A 200 13.76 15.55 -7.02
N ASN A 201 12.55 15.24 -7.50
CA ASN A 201 12.27 14.04 -8.30
C ASN A 201 12.28 14.32 -9.82
N ALA A 202 12.39 15.59 -10.23
CA ALA A 202 12.50 16.00 -11.62
C ALA A 202 13.76 15.41 -12.27
N GLN A 203 13.54 14.61 -13.30
CA GLN A 203 14.56 13.93 -14.09
C GLN A 203 14.09 13.84 -15.56
N PRO A 204 15.01 13.68 -16.53
CA PRO A 204 14.67 13.36 -17.92
C PRO A 204 13.60 12.27 -18.03
N GLY A 205 12.61 12.50 -18.89
CA GLY A 205 11.56 11.52 -19.16
C GLY A 205 10.49 11.39 -18.07
N ALA A 206 10.55 12.19 -17.00
CA ALA A 206 9.58 12.10 -15.92
C ALA A 206 8.16 12.51 -16.37
N ILE A 207 7.17 11.97 -15.67
CA ILE A 207 5.76 12.31 -15.86
C ILE A 207 5.22 12.83 -14.51
N LEU A 208 4.92 14.13 -14.48
CA LEU A 208 4.40 14.85 -13.32
C LEU A 208 2.86 14.85 -13.32
N ILE A 209 2.27 14.47 -12.18
CA ILE A 209 0.83 14.50 -11.96
C ILE A 209 0.47 15.66 -11.03
N LEU A 210 -0.51 16.46 -11.44
CA LEU A 210 -1.23 17.42 -10.62
C LEU A 210 -2.74 17.30 -10.88
N HIS A 211 -3.58 18.02 -10.14
CA HIS A 211 -5.02 17.89 -10.28
C HIS A 211 -5.73 19.24 -10.25
N ASP A 212 -6.65 19.44 -11.18
CA ASP A 212 -7.29 20.74 -11.44
C ASP A 212 -8.63 20.92 -10.72
N SER A 213 -9.28 19.83 -10.28
CA SER A 213 -10.62 19.96 -9.70
C SER A 213 -10.78 19.37 -8.29
N ASP A 214 -11.67 20.01 -7.55
CA ASP A 214 -12.12 19.58 -6.23
C ASP A 214 -13.07 18.38 -6.30
N LYS A 215 -12.98 17.50 -5.31
CA LYS A 215 -13.98 16.45 -5.09
C LYS A 215 -15.21 17.03 -4.41
N ALA A 216 -16.34 16.92 -5.08
CA ALA A 216 -17.64 17.32 -4.54
C ALA A 216 -17.88 16.67 -3.15
N GLY A 217 -18.07 17.50 -2.13
CA GLY A 217 -18.36 17.07 -0.76
C GLY A 217 -17.15 16.76 0.14
N PHE A 218 -15.93 16.73 -0.39
CA PHE A 218 -14.70 16.50 0.39
C PHE A 218 -13.79 17.72 0.46
N ASP A 219 -13.70 18.48 -0.63
CA ASP A 219 -12.75 19.61 -0.78
C ASP A 219 -13.43 20.98 -0.58
N GLN A 220 -14.41 21.07 0.32
CA GLN A 220 -15.00 22.37 0.66
C GLN A 220 -13.91 23.26 1.30
N PRO A 221 -13.77 24.53 0.86
CA PRO A 221 -12.85 25.47 1.49
C PRO A 221 -13.33 25.74 2.92
N THR A 222 -12.82 24.96 3.88
CA THR A 222 -13.04 25.20 5.29
C THR A 222 -11.90 26.08 5.82
N ASN A 223 -12.27 27.17 6.48
CA ASN A 223 -11.36 28.05 7.24
C ASN A 223 -10.08 28.49 6.48
N GLY A 224 -10.22 29.09 5.30
CA GLY A 224 -9.12 29.78 4.62
C GLY A 224 -8.14 28.88 3.85
N ASN A 225 -8.45 27.60 3.64
CA ASN A 225 -7.67 26.71 2.77
C ASN A 225 -8.04 26.88 1.29
N THR A 226 -7.03 26.92 0.42
CA THR A 226 -7.16 26.93 -1.05
C THR A 226 -7.69 25.59 -1.56
N THR A 227 -8.52 25.63 -2.60
CA THR A 227 -9.02 24.44 -3.31
C THR A 227 -7.88 23.61 -3.90
N ARG A 228 -8.16 22.36 -4.30
CA ARG A 228 -7.15 21.49 -4.93
C ARG A 228 -6.63 22.08 -6.23
N GLY A 229 -7.53 22.59 -7.08
CA GLY A 229 -7.15 23.31 -8.31
C GLY A 229 -6.28 24.53 -8.03
N GLN A 230 -6.64 25.36 -7.05
CA GLN A 230 -5.83 26.52 -6.64
C GLN A 230 -4.45 26.10 -6.09
N ARG A 231 -4.37 25.00 -5.34
CA ARG A 231 -3.09 24.46 -4.87
C ARG A 231 -2.22 24.01 -6.03
N ALA A 232 -2.78 23.27 -6.99
CA ALA A 232 -2.05 22.84 -8.18
C ALA A 232 -1.56 24.04 -9.01
N LEU A 233 -2.38 25.09 -9.14
CA LEU A 233 -1.99 26.34 -9.80
C LEU A 233 -0.81 27.01 -9.08
N HIS A 234 -0.88 27.20 -7.76
CA HIS A 234 0.24 27.78 -6.99
C HIS A 234 1.50 26.91 -7.04
N ILE A 235 1.37 25.58 -7.12
CA ILE A 235 2.51 24.69 -7.34
C ILE A 235 3.13 24.96 -8.72
N LEU A 236 2.32 25.06 -9.78
CA LEU A 236 2.80 25.35 -11.13
C LEU A 236 3.52 26.70 -11.23
N GLU A 237 3.03 27.74 -10.53
CA GLU A 237 3.66 29.06 -10.49
C GLU A 237 5.10 29.00 -9.98
N MET A 238 5.39 28.07 -9.06
CA MET A 238 6.74 27.86 -8.51
C MET A 238 7.57 26.86 -9.33
N VAL A 239 6.93 25.81 -9.84
CA VAL A 239 7.61 24.68 -10.50
C VAL A 239 8.04 25.04 -11.92
N LEU A 240 7.19 25.66 -12.74
CA LEU A 240 7.50 25.98 -14.14
C LEU A 240 8.76 26.85 -14.30
N PRO A 241 8.93 27.99 -13.58
CA PRO A 241 10.17 28.76 -13.68
C PRO A 241 11.39 28.00 -13.18
N ALA A 242 11.25 27.20 -12.11
CA ALA A 242 12.35 26.42 -11.55
C ALA A 242 12.79 25.27 -12.47
N LEU A 243 11.86 24.58 -13.14
CA LEU A 243 12.16 23.57 -14.15
C LEU A 243 12.86 24.19 -15.35
N ARG A 244 12.34 25.32 -15.86
CA ARG A 244 12.96 26.06 -16.96
C ARG A 244 14.39 26.51 -16.61
N ALA A 245 14.61 27.00 -15.38
CA ALA A 245 15.94 27.37 -14.91
C ALA A 245 16.91 26.18 -14.80
N LYS A 246 16.39 24.97 -14.60
CA LYS A 246 17.15 23.70 -14.65
C LYS A 246 17.32 23.16 -16.07
N GLY A 247 16.81 23.85 -17.09
CA GLY A 247 16.91 23.44 -18.50
C GLY A 247 15.83 22.46 -18.97
N PHE A 248 14.80 22.21 -18.16
CA PHE A 248 13.71 21.31 -18.55
C PHE A 248 12.73 21.96 -19.53
N GLN A 249 12.37 21.23 -20.58
CA GLN A 249 11.17 21.48 -21.38
C GLN A 249 9.98 20.74 -20.78
N VAL A 250 8.86 21.43 -20.60
CA VAL A 250 7.61 20.86 -20.07
C VAL A 250 6.62 20.65 -21.22
N VAL A 251 6.28 19.38 -21.46
CA VAL A 251 5.59 18.92 -22.68
C VAL A 251 4.33 18.12 -22.38
N SER A 252 3.53 17.81 -23.41
CA SER A 252 2.46 16.80 -23.29
C SER A 252 3.04 15.37 -23.31
N LEU A 253 2.23 14.37 -22.99
CA LEU A 253 2.60 12.96 -23.01
C LEU A 253 2.94 12.49 -24.42
N SER A 254 2.12 12.80 -25.42
CA SER A 254 2.43 12.43 -26.81
C SER A 254 3.74 13.05 -27.30
N GLU A 255 4.04 14.29 -26.92
CA GLU A 255 5.33 14.90 -27.23
C GLU A 255 6.48 14.19 -26.50
N LEU A 256 6.33 13.91 -25.21
CA LEU A 256 7.35 13.18 -24.43
C LEU A 256 7.63 11.79 -25.03
N ALA A 257 6.60 11.08 -25.48
CA ALA A 257 6.71 9.75 -26.07
C ALA A 257 7.55 9.74 -27.37
N THR A 258 7.75 10.88 -28.02
CA THR A 258 8.65 10.97 -29.19
C THR A 258 10.14 10.91 -28.85
N TYR A 259 10.51 11.10 -27.57
CA TYR A 259 11.90 11.16 -27.12
C TYR A 259 12.53 9.82 -26.77
N GLY A 260 11.73 8.75 -26.63
CA GLY A 260 12.24 7.43 -26.28
C GLY A 260 11.15 6.43 -25.89
N GLU A 261 11.59 5.31 -25.33
CA GLU A 261 10.70 4.17 -25.04
C GLU A 261 9.99 4.32 -23.69
N PRO A 262 8.73 3.85 -23.56
CA PRO A 262 8.03 3.87 -22.28
C PRO A 262 8.63 2.92 -21.23
N ILE A 263 8.89 3.45 -20.03
CA ILE A 263 9.30 2.66 -18.87
C ILE A 263 8.05 2.07 -18.21
N ARG A 264 7.83 0.78 -18.47
CA ARG A 264 6.73 -0.04 -17.92
C ARG A 264 7.20 -1.45 -17.60
N ASN A 265 6.49 -2.12 -16.68
CA ASN A 265 6.70 -3.53 -16.39
C ASN A 265 5.57 -4.35 -17.01
N THR A 266 5.92 -5.28 -17.89
CA THR A 266 5.00 -6.14 -18.63
C THR A 266 4.84 -7.53 -18.01
N LEU A 267 5.52 -7.81 -16.90
CA LEU A 267 5.41 -9.10 -16.23
C LEU A 267 4.01 -9.25 -15.61
N ALA A 268 3.29 -10.29 -16.04
CA ALA A 268 2.05 -10.69 -15.42
C ALA A 268 2.31 -11.16 -13.98
N LEU A 269 1.46 -10.73 -13.04
CA LEU A 269 1.51 -11.30 -11.69
C LEU A 269 1.16 -12.80 -11.75
N PRO A 270 1.92 -13.65 -11.04
CA PRO A 270 1.46 -14.99 -10.71
C PRO A 270 0.05 -14.92 -10.11
N ARG A 271 -0.85 -15.84 -10.47
CA ARG A 271 -2.27 -15.83 -10.04
C ARG A 271 -2.44 -15.64 -8.52
N GLY A 272 -1.54 -16.21 -7.71
CA GLY A 272 -1.57 -16.05 -6.25
C GLY A 272 -1.32 -14.62 -5.76
N LEU A 273 -0.46 -13.86 -6.45
CA LEU A 273 -0.19 -12.46 -6.12
C LEU A 273 -1.30 -11.52 -6.62
N ASP A 274 -2.02 -11.89 -7.68
CA ASP A 274 -3.19 -11.15 -8.16
C ASP A 274 -4.37 -11.21 -7.16
N THR A 275 -4.57 -12.34 -6.48
CA THR A 275 -5.54 -12.44 -5.38
C THR A 275 -5.12 -11.62 -4.16
N LEU A 276 -3.85 -11.71 -3.75
CA LEU A 276 -3.30 -10.88 -2.67
C LEU A 276 -3.49 -9.38 -2.96
N ARG A 277 -3.18 -8.98 -4.20
CA ARG A 277 -3.39 -7.64 -4.72
C ARG A 277 -4.84 -7.21 -4.62
N ARG A 278 -5.78 -8.04 -5.10
CA ARG A 278 -7.23 -7.76 -5.00
C ARG A 278 -7.62 -7.48 -3.55
N ARG A 279 -7.24 -8.35 -2.61
CA ARG A 279 -7.58 -8.19 -1.18
C ARG A 279 -7.04 -6.89 -0.58
N LEU A 280 -5.78 -6.52 -0.90
CA LEU A 280 -5.16 -5.28 -0.43
C LEU A 280 -5.83 -4.02 -0.98
N ILE A 281 -6.30 -4.07 -2.23
CA ILE A 281 -6.79 -2.91 -2.98
C ILE A 281 -8.30 -2.69 -2.84
N SER A 282 -9.09 -3.76 -2.73
CA SER A 282 -10.55 -3.70 -2.63
C SER A 282 -11.04 -3.25 -1.25
N GLY A 283 -10.14 -3.14 -0.27
CA GLY A 283 -10.53 -2.90 1.12
C GLY A 283 -11.18 -4.13 1.78
N MET A 284 -11.14 -5.32 1.15
CA MET A 284 -11.65 -6.58 1.73
C MET A 284 -10.95 -6.96 3.05
N LEU A 285 -9.82 -6.32 3.39
CA LEU A 285 -9.17 -6.45 4.70
C LEU A 285 -9.86 -5.62 5.80
N PHE A 286 -10.50 -4.52 5.44
CA PHE A 286 -11.10 -3.59 6.40
C PHE A 286 -12.29 -4.21 7.17
N PRO A 287 -13.21 -4.96 6.53
CA PRO A 287 -14.26 -5.69 7.21
C PRO A 287 -13.73 -6.63 8.28
N SER A 288 -12.66 -7.40 8.01
CA SER A 288 -12.09 -8.33 9.00
C SER A 288 -11.40 -7.67 10.19
N ILE A 289 -10.92 -6.43 10.03
CA ILE A 289 -10.38 -5.62 11.14
C ILE A 289 -11.52 -5.06 12.00
N LEU A 290 -12.61 -4.62 11.37
CA LEU A 290 -13.74 -4.01 12.07
C LEU A 290 -14.77 -5.04 12.58
N ALA A 291 -14.74 -6.26 12.05
CA ALA A 291 -15.66 -7.32 12.41
C ALA A 291 -15.44 -7.77 13.85
N LEU A 292 -16.52 -7.78 14.63
CA LEU A 292 -16.60 -8.47 15.90
C LEU A 292 -17.22 -9.86 15.69
N PRO A 293 -16.76 -10.90 16.38
CA PRO A 293 -17.33 -12.24 16.26
C PRO A 293 -18.81 -12.24 16.64
N SER A 294 -19.63 -12.91 15.82
CA SER A 294 -21.06 -13.09 16.11
C SER A 294 -21.26 -13.88 17.41
N ARG A 295 -22.43 -13.72 18.07
CA ARG A 295 -22.75 -14.44 19.32
C ARG A 295 -22.65 -15.96 19.18
N SER A 296 -22.98 -16.52 18.01
CA SER A 296 -22.89 -17.95 17.72
C SER A 296 -21.46 -18.42 17.45
N SER A 297 -20.55 -17.56 16.99
CA SER A 297 -19.15 -17.90 16.73
C SER A 297 -18.35 -18.15 18.01
N TRP A 298 -18.74 -17.57 19.16
CA TRP A 298 -17.97 -17.68 20.41
C TRP A 298 -17.83 -19.11 20.95
N GLY A 299 -18.85 -19.95 20.77
CA GLY A 299 -18.77 -21.37 21.19
C GLY A 299 -17.74 -22.15 20.38
N ALA A 300 -17.71 -21.96 19.06
CA ALA A 300 -16.73 -22.57 18.17
C ALA A 300 -15.31 -22.04 18.44
N ILE A 301 -15.16 -20.73 18.68
CA ILE A 301 -13.88 -20.11 19.05
C ILE A 301 -13.38 -20.66 20.38
N ALA A 302 -14.24 -20.83 21.39
CA ALA A 302 -13.86 -21.37 22.69
C ALA A 302 -13.34 -22.82 22.58
N LEU A 303 -14.00 -23.66 21.79
CA LEU A 303 -13.56 -25.03 21.54
C LEU A 303 -12.22 -25.06 20.78
N THR A 304 -12.09 -24.20 19.76
CA THR A 304 -10.86 -24.02 18.96
C THR A 304 -9.71 -23.45 19.80
N ALA A 305 -9.99 -22.77 20.92
CA ALA A 305 -8.96 -22.36 21.87
C ALA A 305 -8.58 -23.50 22.83
N LEU A 306 -9.58 -24.21 23.37
CA LEU A 306 -9.39 -25.16 24.46
C LEU A 306 -8.62 -26.41 24.04
N ILE A 307 -9.06 -27.09 22.97
CA ILE A 307 -8.45 -28.36 22.55
C ILE A 307 -6.96 -28.17 22.19
N PRO A 308 -6.59 -27.18 21.36
CA PRO A 308 -5.20 -26.94 21.03
C PRO A 308 -4.37 -26.50 22.24
N SER A 309 -4.94 -25.76 23.19
CA SER A 309 -4.25 -25.38 24.42
C SER A 309 -3.86 -26.60 25.26
N VAL A 310 -4.77 -27.55 25.44
CA VAL A 310 -4.48 -28.81 26.14
C VAL A 310 -3.39 -29.59 25.43
N LEU A 311 -3.47 -29.70 24.10
CA LEU A 311 -2.47 -30.40 23.30
C LEU A 311 -1.09 -29.73 23.38
N MET A 312 -1.02 -28.40 23.28
CA MET A 312 0.21 -27.63 23.39
C MET A 312 0.85 -27.76 24.78
N LEU A 313 0.05 -27.70 25.85
CA LEU A 313 0.55 -27.92 27.21
C LEU A 313 1.08 -29.33 27.38
N TRP A 314 0.32 -30.34 26.94
CA TRP A 314 0.74 -31.75 27.00
C TRP A 314 2.06 -31.96 26.25
N LEU A 315 2.14 -31.55 24.98
CA LEU A 315 3.32 -31.73 24.13
C LEU A 315 4.53 -30.96 24.70
N GLY A 316 4.29 -29.73 25.14
CA GLY A 316 5.31 -28.87 25.71
C GLY A 316 5.91 -29.42 27.00
N PHE A 317 5.09 -29.90 27.94
CA PHE A 317 5.58 -30.52 29.18
C PHE A 317 6.17 -31.92 28.95
N HIS A 318 5.56 -32.73 28.09
CA HIS A 318 6.02 -34.08 27.76
C HIS A 318 7.46 -34.06 27.21
N HIS A 319 7.76 -33.13 26.30
CA HIS A 319 9.12 -32.94 25.77
C HIS A 319 10.02 -32.03 26.60
N ARG A 320 9.59 -31.65 27.82
CA ARG A 320 10.33 -30.76 28.74
C ARG A 320 10.67 -29.40 28.11
N PHE A 321 9.93 -29.00 27.08
CA PHE A 321 10.04 -27.69 26.48
C PHE A 321 9.44 -26.64 27.42
N LEU A 322 8.22 -26.85 27.91
CA LEU A 322 7.60 -25.99 28.91
C LEU A 322 8.06 -26.37 30.31
N ARG A 323 8.24 -25.36 31.18
CA ARG A 323 8.60 -25.53 32.59
C ARG A 323 7.89 -24.48 33.42
N TRP A 324 7.30 -24.87 34.54
CA TRP A 324 6.72 -23.91 35.48
C TRP A 324 7.82 -23.01 36.02
N GLN A 325 7.81 -21.75 35.59
CA GLN A 325 8.79 -20.77 35.97
C GLN A 325 8.20 -19.37 35.88
N ARG A 326 7.96 -18.76 37.04
CA ARG A 326 7.58 -17.36 37.10
C ARG A 326 8.77 -16.49 36.72
N LEU A 327 8.55 -15.54 35.82
CA LEU A 327 9.56 -14.56 35.45
C LEU A 327 10.13 -13.83 36.67
N ALA A 328 11.46 -13.90 36.81
CA ALA A 328 12.23 -13.12 37.78
C ALA A 328 12.89 -11.95 37.04
N PRO A 329 12.42 -10.71 37.19
CA PRO A 329 13.04 -9.55 36.57
C PRO A 329 14.44 -9.30 37.14
N PRO A 330 15.36 -8.72 36.35
CA PRO A 330 16.67 -8.30 36.85
C PRO A 330 16.55 -7.34 38.03
N SER A 331 17.52 -7.36 38.94
CA SER A 331 17.53 -6.51 40.15
C SER A 331 17.39 -5.01 39.87
N SER A 332 17.73 -4.58 38.65
CA SER A 332 17.61 -3.19 38.18
C SER A 332 16.25 -2.82 37.57
N GLN A 333 15.28 -3.74 37.48
CA GLN A 333 13.94 -3.46 36.92
C GLN A 333 12.82 -3.92 37.86
N SER A 334 11.77 -3.11 37.98
CA SER A 334 10.59 -3.47 38.76
C SER A 334 9.75 -4.53 38.05
N TYR A 335 9.16 -5.45 38.81
CA TYR A 335 8.23 -6.46 38.30
C TYR A 335 7.20 -5.84 37.34
N PRO A 336 6.40 -4.80 37.72
CA PRO A 336 5.39 -4.21 36.84
C PRO A 336 5.95 -3.78 35.48
N SER A 337 7.12 -3.13 35.45
CA SER A 337 7.71 -2.62 34.20
C SER A 337 8.06 -3.73 33.20
N VAL A 338 8.43 -4.92 33.69
CA VAL A 338 8.80 -6.06 32.85
C VAL A 338 7.56 -6.80 32.35
N TYR A 339 6.58 -7.07 33.22
CA TYR A 339 5.33 -7.71 32.79
C TYR A 339 4.59 -6.84 31.79
N THR A 340 4.39 -5.55 32.07
CA THR A 340 3.70 -4.64 31.15
C THR A 340 4.41 -4.58 29.80
N ARG A 341 5.75 -4.56 29.79
CA ARG A 341 6.51 -4.60 28.55
C ARG A 341 6.30 -5.90 27.79
N ILE A 342 6.42 -7.06 28.42
CA ILE A 342 6.23 -8.35 27.75
C ILE A 342 4.80 -8.46 27.19
N ILE A 343 3.81 -8.13 28.01
CA ILE A 343 2.39 -8.16 27.64
C ILE A 343 2.11 -7.23 26.45
N ALA A 344 2.57 -5.97 26.50
CA ALA A 344 2.34 -5.01 25.43
C ALA A 344 3.11 -5.35 24.15
N THR A 345 4.37 -5.75 24.29
CA THR A 345 5.21 -6.09 23.13
C THR A 345 4.74 -7.37 22.45
N SER A 346 4.41 -8.43 23.20
CA SER A 346 3.92 -9.69 22.61
C SER A 346 2.57 -9.54 21.90
N PHE A 347 1.75 -8.58 22.32
CA PHE A 347 0.50 -8.24 21.62
C PHE A 347 0.80 -7.67 20.23
N LEU A 348 1.69 -6.68 20.14
CA LEU A 348 2.05 -6.06 18.87
C LEU A 348 2.91 -7.00 18.00
N LEU A 349 3.93 -7.61 18.61
CA LEU A 349 4.89 -8.51 17.97
C LEU A 349 5.26 -9.66 18.93
N PRO A 350 4.88 -10.92 18.66
CA PRO A 350 4.50 -11.41 17.33
C PRO A 350 3.02 -11.21 16.95
N SER A 351 2.11 -11.16 17.91
CA SER A 351 0.71 -11.54 17.65
C SER A 351 0.01 -10.73 16.55
N LEU A 352 -0.18 -9.42 16.71
CA LEU A 352 -0.93 -8.60 15.75
C LEU A 352 -0.25 -8.55 14.37
N VAL A 353 1.08 -8.39 14.34
CA VAL A 353 1.83 -8.33 13.07
C VAL A 353 1.78 -9.65 12.33
N GLU A 354 2.03 -10.77 13.01
CA GLU A 354 2.01 -12.08 12.37
C GLU A 354 0.58 -12.46 11.94
N GLU A 355 -0.45 -12.21 12.76
CA GLU A 355 -1.83 -12.45 12.34
C GLU A 355 -2.23 -11.55 11.14
N SER A 356 -1.75 -10.31 11.07
CA SER A 356 -2.02 -9.44 9.93
C SER A 356 -1.39 -9.97 8.64
N ILE A 357 -0.16 -10.46 8.71
CA ILE A 357 0.51 -11.02 7.54
C ILE A 357 -0.14 -12.35 7.15
N PHE A 358 -0.22 -13.30 8.06
CA PHE A 358 -0.56 -14.67 7.70
C PHE A 358 -2.07 -14.89 7.58
N ARG A 359 -2.91 -14.13 8.29
CA ARG A 359 -4.38 -14.35 8.28
C ARG A 359 -5.06 -13.30 7.45
N LEU A 360 -4.77 -12.03 7.71
CA LEU A 360 -5.44 -10.96 6.97
C LEU A 360 -4.98 -10.87 5.51
N MET A 361 -3.67 -10.96 5.22
CA MET A 361 -3.20 -10.84 3.83
C MET A 361 -3.30 -12.14 3.03
N LEU A 362 -2.93 -13.28 3.64
CA LEU A 362 -2.76 -14.54 2.89
C LEU A 362 -3.98 -15.46 2.87
N LEU A 363 -4.92 -15.36 3.83
CA LEU A 363 -6.11 -16.20 3.85
C LEU A 363 -7.29 -15.56 3.11
N PRO A 364 -8.24 -16.38 2.61
CA PRO A 364 -9.47 -15.88 2.02
C PRO A 364 -10.31 -15.09 3.00
N THR A 365 -10.88 -13.99 2.51
CA THR A 365 -11.77 -13.16 3.32
C THR A 365 -13.12 -13.85 3.49
N PRO A 366 -13.89 -13.52 4.53
CA PRO A 366 -15.22 -14.10 4.75
C PRO A 366 -16.17 -13.90 3.57
N GLU A 367 -15.99 -12.81 2.82
CA GLU A 367 -16.75 -12.50 1.61
C GLU A 367 -16.39 -13.42 0.44
N GLU A 368 -15.15 -13.91 0.37
CA GLU A 368 -14.70 -14.90 -0.62
C GLU A 368 -15.13 -16.34 -0.27
N ILE A 369 -15.54 -16.58 0.98
CA ILE A 369 -15.98 -17.89 1.46
C ILE A 369 -17.50 -18.00 1.29
N MET A 370 -17.94 -18.31 0.08
CA MET A 370 -19.36 -18.61 -0.21
C MET A 370 -19.68 -20.09 0.08
N GLY A 371 -19.65 -20.47 1.36
CA GLY A 371 -19.96 -21.84 1.80
C GLY A 371 -18.72 -22.65 2.19
N THR A 372 -18.55 -23.86 1.64
CA THR A 372 -17.38 -24.70 1.93
C THR A 372 -16.14 -24.18 1.20
N LEU A 373 -14.98 -24.23 1.87
CA LEU A 373 -13.72 -23.83 1.27
C LEU A 373 -13.41 -24.69 0.03
N THR A 374 -13.05 -24.01 -1.06
CA THR A 374 -12.58 -24.65 -2.29
C THR A 374 -11.20 -25.28 -2.07
N GLN A 375 -10.79 -26.20 -2.97
CA GLN A 375 -9.45 -26.79 -2.92
C GLN A 375 -8.33 -25.75 -3.00
N ALA A 376 -8.52 -24.68 -3.78
CA ALA A 376 -7.57 -23.57 -3.87
C ALA A 376 -7.45 -22.81 -2.54
N GLN A 377 -8.57 -22.54 -1.87
CA GLN A 377 -8.58 -21.87 -0.57
C GLN A 377 -7.97 -22.74 0.55
N TRP A 378 -8.18 -24.06 0.49
CA TRP A 378 -7.47 -25.00 1.38
C TRP A 378 -5.96 -24.97 1.16
N LEU A 379 -5.51 -24.85 -0.09
CA LEU A 379 -4.10 -24.71 -0.41
C LEU A 379 -3.55 -23.36 0.10
N GLU A 380 -4.28 -22.26 -0.03
CA GLU A 380 -3.92 -20.96 0.56
C GLU A 380 -3.74 -21.06 2.09
N CYS A 381 -4.66 -21.75 2.78
CA CYS A 381 -4.56 -21.99 4.21
C CYS A 381 -3.30 -22.79 4.58
N ALA A 382 -3.00 -23.85 3.81
CA ALA A 382 -1.82 -24.67 4.02
C ALA A 382 -0.51 -23.89 3.75
N ILE A 383 -0.47 -23.08 2.69
CA ILE A 383 0.67 -22.22 2.37
C ILE A 383 0.89 -21.18 3.46
N SER A 384 -0.17 -20.48 3.89
CA SER A 384 -0.09 -19.49 4.97
C SER A 384 0.45 -20.12 6.27
N LEU A 385 -0.07 -21.29 6.66
CA LEU A 385 0.42 -22.01 7.83
C LEU A 385 1.88 -22.44 7.69
N GLY A 386 2.27 -22.96 6.53
CA GLY A 386 3.65 -23.33 6.24
C GLY A 386 4.60 -22.13 6.36
N LEU A 387 4.24 -20.99 5.76
CA LEU A 387 5.02 -19.76 5.85
C LEU A 387 5.11 -19.22 7.28
N PHE A 388 4.01 -19.27 8.05
CA PHE A 388 4.00 -18.90 9.47
C PHE A 388 5.00 -19.72 10.27
N VAL A 389 5.04 -21.05 10.08
CA VAL A 389 5.98 -21.93 10.78
C VAL A 389 7.42 -21.68 10.31
N LEU A 390 7.65 -21.56 9.00
CA LEU A 390 8.98 -21.34 8.41
C LEU A 390 9.59 -19.97 8.74
N ALA A 391 8.77 -18.94 8.98
CA ALA A 391 9.24 -17.61 9.39
C ALA A 391 10.06 -17.65 10.69
N HIS A 392 9.78 -18.60 11.59
CA HIS A 392 10.47 -18.70 12.87
C HIS A 392 11.97 -19.02 12.72
N PRO A 393 12.39 -20.13 12.08
CA PRO A 393 13.80 -20.45 11.91
C PRO A 393 14.53 -19.59 10.86
N LEU A 394 13.80 -19.02 9.88
CA LEU A 394 14.39 -18.29 8.74
C LEU A 394 14.53 -16.79 8.99
N ILE A 395 13.59 -16.18 9.71
CA ILE A 395 13.49 -14.72 9.87
C ILE A 395 13.70 -14.35 11.33
N ASN A 396 12.86 -14.87 12.22
CA ASN A 396 12.82 -14.43 13.62
C ASN A 396 14.10 -14.80 14.39
N GLY A 397 14.66 -16.00 14.17
CA GLY A 397 15.93 -16.41 14.78
C GLY A 397 17.12 -15.53 14.37
N PRO A 398 17.47 -15.46 13.07
CA PRO A 398 18.64 -14.70 12.60
C PRO A 398 18.58 -13.18 12.82
N LEU A 399 17.40 -12.55 12.66
CA LEU A 399 17.26 -11.10 12.87
C LEU A 399 17.53 -10.70 14.32
N ARG A 400 17.12 -11.54 15.27
CA ARG A 400 17.29 -11.24 16.70
C ARG A 400 18.70 -11.56 17.18
N ASP A 401 19.34 -12.61 16.66
CA ASP A 401 20.76 -12.89 16.93
C ASP A 401 21.67 -11.75 16.45
N ARG A 402 21.38 -11.16 15.27
CA ARG A 402 22.08 -9.98 14.76
C ARG A 402 21.86 -8.71 15.60
N SER A 403 20.86 -8.71 16.47
CA SER A 403 20.60 -7.61 17.42
C SER A 403 21.09 -7.88 18.84
N ALA A 404 21.72 -9.04 19.09
CA ALA A 404 22.45 -9.30 20.31
C ALA A 404 23.89 -8.75 20.19
N GLN A 405 24.40 -8.08 21.23
CA GLN A 405 25.80 -7.63 21.25
C GLN A 405 26.77 -8.82 21.15
N PRO A 406 27.94 -8.67 20.51
CA PRO A 406 28.99 -9.67 20.61
C PRO A 406 29.42 -9.84 22.07
N PRO A 407 29.74 -11.07 22.52
CA PRO A 407 30.12 -11.32 23.90
C PRO A 407 31.38 -10.52 24.26
N GLN A 408 31.33 -9.76 25.36
CA GLN A 408 32.54 -9.24 25.98
C GLN A 408 33.22 -10.40 26.73
N HIS A 409 34.49 -10.63 26.40
CA HIS A 409 35.37 -11.68 26.94
C HIS A 409 35.00 -13.13 26.61
N GLY A 410 35.59 -13.64 25.52
CA GLY A 410 36.15 -15.01 25.44
C GLY A 410 35.23 -16.22 25.52
N THR A 411 33.94 -16.08 25.80
CA THR A 411 32.99 -17.20 25.83
C THR A 411 32.23 -17.27 24.50
N GLN A 412 32.59 -18.26 23.67
CA GLN A 412 31.89 -18.57 22.41
C GLN A 412 30.59 -19.35 22.66
N ASN A 413 29.66 -18.83 23.48
CA ASN A 413 28.32 -19.40 23.57
C ASN A 413 27.35 -18.45 22.87
N GLY A 414 27.05 -18.76 21.61
CA GLY A 414 26.08 -18.03 20.78
C GLY A 414 24.70 -17.94 21.45
N THR A 415 23.94 -16.92 21.08
CA THR A 415 22.62 -16.65 21.65
C THR A 415 21.65 -17.82 21.48
N THR A 416 20.95 -18.18 22.56
CA THR A 416 19.94 -19.26 22.65
C THR A 416 18.65 -18.98 21.87
N TYR A 417 18.53 -17.76 21.35
CA TYR A 417 17.35 -17.25 20.67
C TYR A 417 17.05 -18.03 19.39
N SER A 418 17.95 -18.04 18.39
CA SER A 418 17.70 -18.78 17.13
C SER A 418 17.63 -20.30 17.31
N GLN A 419 18.33 -20.84 18.31
CA GLN A 419 18.27 -22.27 18.61
C GLN A 419 16.87 -22.68 19.04
N THR A 420 16.20 -21.88 19.88
CA THR A 420 14.83 -22.15 20.35
C THR A 420 13.85 -22.24 19.17
N PHE A 421 13.93 -21.31 18.22
CA PHE A 421 13.03 -21.27 17.05
C PHE A 421 13.29 -22.35 16.00
N ARG A 422 14.37 -23.12 16.13
CA ARG A 422 14.69 -24.28 15.28
C ARG A 422 14.31 -25.62 15.92
N GLN A 423 13.92 -25.63 17.20
CA GLN A 423 13.57 -26.87 17.89
C GLN A 423 12.30 -27.49 17.27
N PRO A 424 12.29 -28.79 16.92
CA PRO A 424 11.11 -29.44 16.35
C PRO A 424 9.87 -29.31 17.24
N VAL A 425 10.04 -29.38 18.56
CA VAL A 425 8.96 -29.22 19.54
C VAL A 425 8.36 -27.81 19.47
N PHE A 426 9.19 -26.78 19.38
CA PHE A 426 8.71 -25.40 19.20
C PHE A 426 7.95 -25.25 17.89
N LEU A 427 8.47 -25.78 16.78
CA LEU A 427 7.81 -25.73 15.47
C LEU A 427 6.47 -26.48 15.49
N GLY A 428 6.38 -27.61 16.21
CA GLY A 428 5.13 -28.32 16.44
C GLY A 428 4.11 -27.48 17.21
N LEU A 429 4.53 -26.82 18.30
CA LEU A 429 3.68 -25.89 19.06
C LEU A 429 3.23 -24.70 18.20
N ALA A 430 4.14 -24.11 17.43
CA ALA A 430 3.83 -23.03 16.49
C ALA A 430 2.84 -23.50 15.41
N THR A 431 2.96 -24.74 14.93
CA THR A 431 2.02 -25.31 13.94
C THR A 431 0.61 -25.44 14.53
N ILE A 432 0.50 -25.93 15.77
CA ILE A 432 -0.79 -26.05 16.47
C ILE A 432 -1.40 -24.67 16.71
N LEU A 433 -0.61 -23.73 17.23
CA LEU A 433 -1.05 -22.34 17.43
C LEU A 433 -1.51 -21.72 16.11
N GLY A 434 -0.69 -21.82 15.07
CA GLY A 434 -0.94 -21.22 13.78
C GLY A 434 -2.17 -21.77 13.08
N GLY A 435 -2.38 -23.10 13.15
CA GLY A 435 -3.58 -23.75 12.62
C GLY A 435 -4.85 -23.34 13.39
N SER A 436 -4.74 -23.20 14.71
CA SER A 436 -5.84 -22.73 15.56
C SER A 436 -6.24 -21.29 15.21
N CYS A 437 -5.25 -20.40 15.06
CA CYS A 437 -5.48 -19.02 14.61
C CYS A 437 -6.11 -18.95 13.21
N THR A 438 -5.71 -19.83 12.29
CA THR A 438 -6.34 -19.93 10.97
C THR A 438 -7.82 -20.35 11.08
N LEU A 439 -8.13 -21.38 11.88
CA LEU A 439 -9.51 -21.81 12.10
C LEU A 439 -10.36 -20.72 12.76
N MET A 440 -9.83 -20.02 13.77
CA MET A 440 -10.53 -18.92 14.43
C MET A 440 -10.83 -17.76 13.46
N TYR A 441 -9.88 -17.43 12.57
CA TYR A 441 -10.10 -16.42 11.54
C TYR A 441 -11.22 -16.84 10.58
N LEU A 442 -11.18 -18.07 10.07
CA LEU A 442 -12.18 -18.59 9.14
C LEU A 442 -13.59 -18.70 9.78
N GLN A 443 -13.68 -19.04 11.06
CA GLN A 443 -14.96 -19.17 11.79
C GLN A 443 -15.58 -17.82 12.16
N SER A 444 -14.75 -16.82 12.45
CA SER A 444 -15.20 -15.53 12.99
C SER A 444 -15.24 -14.43 11.93
N GLY A 445 -14.50 -14.61 10.85
CA GLY A 445 -14.20 -13.58 9.86
C GLY A 445 -13.43 -12.37 10.41
N SER A 446 -12.91 -12.49 11.63
CA SER A 446 -12.27 -11.43 12.39
C SER A 446 -10.83 -11.80 12.72
N ILE A 447 -9.94 -10.83 12.66
CA ILE A 447 -8.53 -11.02 13.07
C ILE A 447 -8.38 -11.09 14.60
N TRP A 448 -9.37 -10.57 15.35
CA TRP A 448 -9.25 -10.39 16.80
C TRP A 448 -9.17 -11.69 17.59
N PRO A 449 -10.03 -12.71 17.37
CA PRO A 449 -9.92 -13.98 18.08
C PRO A 449 -8.54 -14.63 17.94
N SER A 450 -8.01 -14.66 16.71
CA SER A 450 -6.67 -15.19 16.42
C SER A 450 -5.59 -14.38 17.12
N THR A 451 -5.67 -13.04 17.07
CA THR A 451 -4.69 -12.15 17.70
C THR A 451 -4.66 -12.31 19.21
N PHE A 452 -5.83 -12.34 19.87
CA PHE A 452 -5.90 -12.51 21.32
C PHE A 452 -5.47 -13.90 21.76
N PHE A 453 -5.85 -14.95 21.02
CA PHE A 453 -5.41 -16.31 21.34
C PHE A 453 -3.90 -16.46 21.22
N HIS A 454 -3.31 -16.01 20.11
CA HIS A 454 -1.86 -15.97 19.91
C HIS A 454 -1.18 -15.21 21.06
N TRP A 455 -1.65 -14.01 21.36
CA TRP A 455 -1.10 -13.17 22.41
C TRP A 455 -1.11 -13.85 23.78
N ILE A 456 -2.23 -14.45 24.18
CA ILE A 456 -2.36 -15.15 25.46
C ILE A 456 -1.38 -16.32 25.53
N VAL A 457 -1.27 -17.12 24.46
CA VAL A 457 -0.36 -18.27 24.41
C VAL A 457 1.10 -17.82 24.56
N VAL A 458 1.53 -16.82 23.79
CA VAL A 458 2.91 -16.31 23.82
C VAL A 458 3.21 -15.60 25.14
N ALA A 459 2.32 -14.75 25.65
CA ALA A 459 2.51 -14.08 26.92
C ALA A 459 2.61 -15.09 28.07
N THR A 460 1.76 -16.11 28.10
CA THR A 460 1.81 -17.17 29.12
C THR A 460 3.13 -17.93 29.04
N TRP A 461 3.57 -18.27 27.83
CA TRP A 461 4.85 -18.94 27.64
C TRP A 461 6.03 -18.12 28.18
N LEU A 462 6.08 -16.82 27.83
CA LEU A 462 7.14 -15.92 28.26
C LEU A 462 7.13 -15.66 29.76
N LEU A 463 5.96 -15.53 30.38
CA LEU A 463 5.83 -15.08 31.77
C LEU A 463 5.90 -16.20 32.80
N VAL A 464 5.34 -17.37 32.49
CA VAL A 464 5.13 -18.43 33.48
C VAL A 464 5.55 -19.84 33.05
N LEU A 465 5.86 -20.06 31.75
CA LEU A 465 6.25 -21.39 31.23
C LEU A 465 7.70 -21.47 30.73
N GLY A 466 8.58 -20.60 31.24
CA GLY A 466 10.02 -20.65 30.99
C GLY A 466 10.47 -20.15 29.61
N GLY A 467 9.60 -19.47 28.87
CA GLY A 467 9.93 -18.93 27.55
C GLY A 467 10.94 -17.79 27.59
N HIS A 468 10.84 -16.90 28.58
CA HIS A 468 11.77 -15.78 28.70
C HIS A 468 13.23 -16.25 28.89
N ASP A 469 13.45 -17.24 29.74
CA ASP A 469 14.78 -17.80 30.01
C ASP A 469 15.36 -18.53 28.80
N LYS A 470 14.54 -19.26 28.05
CA LYS A 470 14.99 -19.89 26.79
C LYS A 470 15.50 -18.89 25.76
N LEU A 471 14.97 -17.67 25.78
CA LEU A 471 15.33 -16.63 24.81
C LEU A 471 16.52 -15.76 25.27
N HIS A 472 16.86 -15.76 26.56
CA HIS A 472 17.82 -14.79 27.13
C HIS A 472 18.89 -15.40 28.05
N SER A 473 18.75 -16.64 28.50
CA SER A 473 19.73 -17.32 29.35
C SER A 473 20.66 -18.19 28.51
N PRO A 474 21.99 -18.15 28.72
CA PRO A 474 22.89 -19.16 28.17
C PRO A 474 22.62 -20.50 28.88
N GLN A 475 22.44 -21.58 28.13
CA GLN A 475 22.28 -22.94 28.65
C GLN A 475 23.62 -23.62 28.87
#